data_AF-A0A2W0HAI1-F1
#
_entry.id   AF-A0A2W0HAI1-F1
#
_cell.length_a   1.000
_cell.length_b   1.000
_cell.length_c   1.000
_cell.angle_alpha   90.00
_cell.angle_beta   90.00
_cell.angle_gamma   90.00
#
_symmetry.space_group_name_H-M   'P 1'
#
loop_
_entity.id
_entity.type
_entity.pdbx_description
1 polymer ?
#
loop_
_entity_poly.entity_id
_entity_poly.type
_entity_poly.pdbx_seq_one_letter_code
_entity_poly.pdbx_strand_id
1 'polypeptide(L)' 'MSDPGLSFFFIPLIIILTIFILNIITSIWAYRDSQRRGNSKEYGLLILFGTLFFPVIGLIIYLIIRQD' A
#
# COMPACT_ATOMS: atom_id res chain seq x y z
N MET A 1 -15.21 -30.24 -15.13
CA MET A 1 -14.77 -29.35 -16.21
C MET A 1 -14.73 -27.96 -15.62
N SER A 2 -13.57 -27.46 -15.20
CA SER A 2 -13.45 -26.06 -14.75
C SER A 2 -13.52 -25.19 -16.00
N ASP A 3 -14.57 -24.39 -16.14
CA ASP A 3 -14.72 -23.51 -17.30
C ASP A 3 -13.53 -22.55 -17.38
N PRO A 4 -12.67 -22.63 -18.40
CA PRO A 4 -11.43 -21.85 -18.47
C PRO A 4 -11.67 -20.34 -18.49
N GLY A 5 -12.87 -19.90 -18.92
CA GLY A 5 -13.28 -18.50 -18.87
C GLY A 5 -13.46 -17.95 -17.44
N LEU A 6 -13.88 -18.78 -16.49
CA LEU A 6 -14.05 -18.39 -15.10
C LEU A 6 -12.67 -18.12 -14.45
N SER A 7 -11.72 -19.04 -14.63
CA SER A 7 -10.36 -18.90 -14.10
C SER A 7 -9.62 -17.68 -14.67
N PHE A 8 -9.85 -17.35 -15.95
CA PHE A 8 -9.25 -16.18 -16.58
C PHE A 8 -9.73 -14.84 -15.97
N PHE A 9 -10.94 -14.79 -15.41
CA PHE A 9 -11.47 -13.62 -14.72
C PHE A 9 -11.06 -13.53 -13.24
N PHE A 10 -11.02 -14.65 -12.52
CA PHE A 10 -10.72 -14.64 -11.09
C PHE A 10 -9.24 -14.42 -10.75
N ILE A 11 -8.31 -14.91 -11.58
CA ILE A 11 -6.87 -14.75 -11.35
C ILE A 11 -6.45 -13.26 -11.31
N PRO A 12 -6.75 -12.42 -12.32
CA PRO A 12 -6.39 -11.00 -12.28
C PRO A 12 -7.10 -10.26 -11.15
N LEU A 13 -8.35 -10.63 -10.82
CA LEU A 13 -9.10 -10.04 -9.71
C LEU A 13 -8.39 -10.29 -8.36
N ILE A 14 -7.94 -11.52 -8.11
CA ILE A 14 -7.19 -11.88 -6.89
C ILE A 14 -5.88 -11.10 -6.83
N ILE A 15 -5.15 -10.98 -7.94
CA ILE A 15 -3.86 -10.25 -7.98
C ILE A 15 -4.07 -8.76 -7.64
N ILE A 16 -5.07 -8.11 -8.25
CA ILE A 16 -5.39 -6.70 -7.97
C ILE A 16 -5.78 -6.55 -6.50
N LEU A 17 -6.62 -7.46 -5.97
CA LEU A 17 -7.04 -7.43 -4.58
C LEU A 17 -5.86 -7.61 -3.62
N THR A 18 -4.94 -8.54 -3.92
CA THR A 18 -3.73 -8.75 -3.12
C THR A 18 -2.82 -7.52 -3.12
N ILE A 19 -2.60 -6.90 -4.29
CA ILE A 19 -1.81 -5.66 -4.40
C ILE A 19 -2.48 -4.53 -3.62
N PHE A 20 -3.81 -4.43 -3.68
CA PHE A 20 -4.57 -3.42 -2.95
C PHE A 20 -4.47 -3.61 -1.43
N ILE A 21 -4.61 -4.85 -0.95
CA ILE A 21 -4.44 -5.18 0.48
C ILE A 21 -3.01 -4.89 0.93
N LEU A 22 -2.00 -5.30 0.15
CA LEU A 22 -0.60 -4.97 0.44
C LEU A 22 -0.40 -3.46 0.54
N ASN A 23 -1.02 -2.68 -0.34
CA ASN A 23 -0.93 -1.23 -0.32
C ASN A 23 -1.50 -0.61 0.97
N ILE A 24 -2.65 -1.11 1.44
CA ILE A 24 -3.24 -0.69 2.71
C ILE A 24 -2.32 -1.05 3.87
N ILE A 25 -1.77 -2.27 3.89
CA ILE A 25 -0.86 -2.72 4.94
C ILE A 25 0.40 -1.84 4.96
N THR A 26 1.01 -1.56 3.80
CA THR A 26 2.18 -0.67 3.70
C THR A 26 1.84 0.74 4.17
N SER A 27 0.67 1.26 3.82
CA SER A 27 0.20 2.59 4.25
C SER A 27 0.05 2.68 5.77
N ILE A 28 -0.60 1.70 6.40
CA ILE A 28 -0.77 1.63 7.86
C ILE A 28 0.59 1.46 8.55
N TRP A 29 1.45 0.62 7.99
CA TRP A 29 2.79 0.39 8.53
C TRP A 29 3.63 1.67 8.46
N ALA A 30 3.59 2.40 7.36
CA ALA A 30 4.30 3.67 7.19
C ALA A 30 3.78 4.76 8.15
N TYR A 31 2.47 4.85 8.35
CA TYR A 31 1.87 5.72 9.37
C TYR A 31 2.34 5.37 10.79
N ARG A 32 2.38 4.07 11.12
CA ARG A 32 2.88 3.61 12.43
C ARG A 32 4.37 3.87 12.59
N ASP A 33 5.16 3.69 11.54
CA ASP A 33 6.60 3.95 11.56
C ASP A 33 6.89 5.43 11.75
N SER A 34 6.18 6.31 11.05
CA SER A 34 6.34 7.76 11.20
C SER A 34 6.04 8.22 12.63
N GLN A 35 5.00 7.67 13.27
CA GLN A 35 4.65 7.96 14.67
C GLN A 35 5.73 7.46 15.64
N ARG A 36 6.31 6.28 15.41
CA ARG A 36 7.39 5.71 16.25
C ARG A 36 8.67 6.53 16.21
N ARG A 37 8.95 7.19 15.09
CA ARG A 37 10.11 8.08 14.92
C ARG A 37 9.91 9.47 15.53
N GLY A 38 8.78 9.73 16.19
CA GLY A 38 8.50 11.02 16.82
C GLY A 38 8.09 12.13 15.84
N ASN A 39 7.75 11.78 14.59
CA ASN A 39 7.23 12.76 13.65
C ASN A 39 5.81 13.20 14.03
N SER A 40 5.49 14.45 13.72
CA SER A 40 4.17 15.03 13.97
C SER A 40 3.05 14.23 13.32
N LYS A 41 1.86 14.27 13.93
CA LYS A 41 0.69 13.52 13.44
C LYS A 41 0.29 13.91 12.02
N GLU A 42 0.51 15.16 11.61
CA GLU A 42 0.23 15.61 10.23
C GLU A 42 1.13 14.92 9.20
N TYR A 43 2.39 14.64 9.55
CA TYR A 43 3.34 13.97 8.65
C TYR A 43 2.94 12.52 8.38
N GLY A 44 2.49 11.80 9.41
CA GLY A 44 1.94 10.45 9.24
C GLY A 44 0.69 10.46 8.36
N LEU A 45 -0.20 11.44 8.53
CA LEU A 45 -1.41 11.60 7.73
C LEU A 45 -1.10 11.90 6.25
N LEU A 46 -0.08 12.73 5.98
CA LEU A 46 0.44 12.99 4.63
C LEU A 46 0.97 11.73 3.96
N ILE A 47 1.73 10.91 4.69
CA ILE A 47 2.22 9.61 4.17
C ILE A 47 1.05 8.68 3.89
N LEU A 48 0.09 8.56 4.81
CA LEU A 48 -1.07 7.69 4.68
C LEU A 48 -1.93 8.08 3.46
N PHE A 49 -2.21 9.37 3.27
CA PHE A 49 -2.95 9.86 2.10
C PHE A 49 -2.12 9.72 0.81
N GLY A 50 -0.83 10.04 0.86
CA GLY A 50 0.07 9.90 -0.29
C GLY A 50 0.19 8.45 -0.76
N THR A 51 0.26 7.50 0.16
CA THR A 51 0.36 6.08 -0.17
C THR A 51 -0.95 5.46 -0.63
N LEU A 52 -2.08 5.92 -0.09
CA LEU A 52 -3.41 5.41 -0.43
C LEU A 52 -3.88 5.82 -1.83
N PHE A 53 -3.61 7.07 -2.24
CA PHE A 53 -4.05 7.59 -3.55
C PHE A 53 -3.05 7.30 -4.67
N PHE A 54 -1.78 7.13 -4.33
CA PHE A 54 -0.75 6.80 -5.31
C PHE A 54 0.03 5.58 -4.85
N PRO A 55 -0.45 4.36 -5.11
CA PRO A 55 0.16 3.15 -4.58
C PRO A 55 1.66 3.02 -4.94
N VAL A 56 2.06 3.52 -6.11
CA VAL A 56 3.45 3.55 -6.58
C VAL A 56 4.24 4.70 -5.95
N ILE A 57 3.71 5.93 -5.94
CA ILE A 57 4.40 7.10 -5.36
C ILE A 57 4.49 6.97 -3.83
N GLY A 58 3.49 6.36 -3.20
CA GLY A 58 3.50 5.96 -1.80
C GLY A 58 4.64 5.04 -1.45
N LEU A 59 4.84 4.01 -2.28
CA LEU A 59 5.96 3.09 -2.13
C LEU A 59 7.31 3.83 -2.31
N ILE A 60 7.38 4.77 -3.26
CA ILE A 60 8.56 5.62 -3.52
C ILE A 60 8.83 6.57 -2.35
N ILE A 61 7.82 7.29 -1.85
CA ILE A 61 7.91 8.18 -0.70
C ILE A 61 8.32 7.38 0.53
N TYR A 62 7.73 6.20 0.74
CA TYR A 62 8.16 5.28 1.79
C TYR A 62 9.63 4.91 1.65
N LEU A 63 10.11 4.53 0.46
CA LEU A 63 11.52 4.20 0.23
C LEU A 63 12.46 5.41 0.37
N ILE A 64 12.00 6.63 0.05
CA ILE A 64 12.78 7.87 0.24
C ILE A 64 12.86 8.24 1.73
N ILE A 65 11.76 8.10 2.47
CA ILE A 65 11.70 8.38 3.92
C ILE A 65 12.34 7.27 4.73
N ARG A 66 12.28 6.03 4.24
CA ARG A 66 12.99 4.88 4.78
C ARG A 66 14.47 5.04 4.47
N GLN A 67 15.11 5.90 5.26
CA GLN A 67 16.48 5.68 5.66
C GLN A 67 16.50 4.41 6.51
N ASP A 68 17.04 3.34 5.93
CA ASP A 68 17.92 2.46 6.73
C ASP A 68 19.08 3.31 7.29
#